data_AF-A0A1I6A3N3-F1
#
_entry.id   AF-A0A1I6A3N3-F1
#
_cell.length_a   1.000
_cell.length_b   1.000
_cell.length_c   1.000
_cell.angle_alpha   90.00
_cell.angle_beta   90.00
_cell.angle_gamma   90.00
#
_symmetry.space_group_name_H-M   'P 1'
#
loop_
_entity.id
_entity.type
_entity.pdbx_description
1 polymer ?
#
loop_
_entity_poly.entity_id
_entity_poly.type
_entity_poly.pdbx_seq_one_letter_code
_entity_poly.pdbx_strand_id
1 'polypeptide(L)'
;MKNPYVFGFLPLITIVLFSLSFATFSMNKVIDLFKVIGVYSGMREFLSDIELKLFLLIILALIYFMVFSALKLIAETIHEIGMLFFSKDYEGKTMAQARGGFVIFFIGAIISLVGFQSIQLLLIIFLLTTFIYFVYVVYKLSGSMSLIGTLGLVMFEIIIWSLFMALVIYIIIKLYNGIIASLPFL
;
A
#
# COMPACT_ATOMS: atom_id res chain seq x y z
N MET A 1 -7.98 -16.98 21.21
CA MET A 1 -8.29 -16.40 19.89
C MET A 1 -8.95 -17.48 19.03
N LYS A 2 -10.09 -17.21 18.39
CA LYS A 2 -10.70 -18.09 17.38
C LYS A 2 -9.72 -18.21 16.21
N ASN A 3 -9.23 -19.44 15.96
CA ASN A 3 -8.34 -19.90 14.88
C ASN A 3 -7.25 -18.92 14.37
N PRO A 4 -5.97 -19.06 14.78
CA PRO A 4 -4.86 -18.20 14.34
C PRO A 4 -4.55 -18.27 12.84
N TYR A 5 -4.97 -19.34 12.14
CA TYR A 5 -4.74 -19.48 10.70
C TYR A 5 -5.58 -18.50 9.88
N VAL A 6 -6.83 -18.23 10.29
CA VAL A 6 -7.72 -17.31 9.54
C VAL A 6 -7.19 -15.88 9.58
N PHE A 7 -6.70 -15.43 10.74
CA PHE A 7 -6.15 -14.08 10.91
C PHE A 7 -4.74 -13.93 10.32
N GLY A 8 -4.01 -15.03 10.09
CA GLY A 8 -2.70 -15.01 9.44
C GLY A 8 -2.76 -14.68 7.94
N PHE A 9 -3.85 -15.04 7.25
CA PHE A 9 -4.03 -14.75 5.82
C PHE A 9 -4.63 -13.37 5.54
N LEU A 10 -5.13 -12.68 6.56
CA LEU A 10 -5.83 -11.41 6.40
C LEU A 10 -4.97 -10.30 5.75
N PRO A 11 -3.65 -10.18 6.04
CA PRO A 11 -2.78 -9.24 5.32
C PRO A 11 -2.69 -9.54 3.83
N LEU A 12 -2.57 -10.82 3.45
CA LEU A 12 -2.49 -11.23 2.05
C LEU A 12 -3.79 -10.87 1.31
N ILE A 13 -4.94 -11.22 1.89
CA ILE A 13 -6.25 -10.91 1.31
C ILE A 13 -6.43 -9.39 1.14
N THR A 14 -6.04 -8.62 2.15
CA THR A 14 -6.07 -7.15 2.11
C THR A 14 -5.24 -6.61 0.95
N ILE A 15 -4.00 -7.08 0.79
CA ILE A 15 -3.11 -6.65 -0.28
C ILE A 15 -3.74 -6.98 -1.65
N VAL A 16 -4.30 -8.18 -1.82
CA VAL A 16 -4.98 -8.57 -3.06
C VAL A 16 -6.15 -7.62 -3.35
N LEU A 17 -6.98 -7.32 -2.37
CA LEU A 17 -8.14 -6.45 -2.54
C LEU A 17 -7.76 -5.02 -2.93
N PHE A 18 -6.80 -4.40 -2.23
CA PHE A 18 -6.29 -3.08 -2.64
C PHE A 18 -5.68 -3.14 -4.04
N SER A 19 -4.91 -4.19 -4.35
CA SER A 19 -4.30 -4.35 -5.66
C SER A 19 -5.33 -4.42 -6.78
N LEU A 20 -6.43 -5.13 -6.57
CA LEU A 20 -7.54 -5.21 -7.53
C LEU A 20 -8.25 -3.86 -7.70
N SER A 21 -8.50 -3.13 -6.63
CA SER A 21 -9.12 -1.79 -6.70
C SER A 21 -8.28 -0.80 -7.51
N PHE A 22 -6.97 -0.73 -7.21
CA PHE A 22 -6.04 0.14 -7.92
C PHE A 22 -5.80 -0.32 -9.36
N ALA A 23 -5.71 -1.64 -9.60
CA ALA A 23 -5.56 -2.20 -10.94
C ALA A 23 -6.78 -1.90 -11.82
N THR A 24 -7.99 -2.00 -11.26
CA THR A 24 -9.23 -1.70 -12.00
C THR A 24 -9.28 -0.24 -12.42
N PHE A 25 -8.93 0.70 -11.52
CA PHE A 25 -8.83 2.12 -11.86
C PHE A 25 -7.83 2.35 -12.99
N SER A 26 -6.61 1.84 -12.83
CA SER A 26 -5.52 2.06 -13.80
C SER A 26 -5.77 1.38 -15.13
N MET A 27 -6.40 0.20 -15.14
CA MET A 27 -6.80 -0.50 -16.35
C MET A 27 -7.70 0.38 -17.22
N ASN A 28 -8.72 1.02 -16.62
CA ASN A 28 -9.61 1.92 -17.36
C ASN A 28 -8.82 3.08 -18.00
N LYS A 29 -7.87 3.67 -17.26
CA LYS A 29 -7.01 4.74 -17.79
C LYS A 29 -6.05 4.28 -18.89
N VAL A 30 -5.46 3.10 -18.75
CA VAL A 30 -4.59 2.52 -19.78
C VAL A 30 -5.37 2.21 -21.05
N ILE A 31 -6.59 1.69 -20.94
CA ILE A 31 -7.45 1.44 -22.10
C ILE A 31 -7.81 2.75 -22.80
N ASP A 32 -8.17 3.80 -22.04
CA ASP A 32 -8.45 5.11 -22.62
C ASP A 32 -7.22 5.67 -23.34
N LEU A 33 -6.03 5.54 -22.76
CA LEU A 33 -4.78 5.91 -23.41
C LEU A 33 -4.55 5.12 -24.70
N PHE A 34 -4.71 3.79 -24.67
CA PHE A 34 -4.52 2.92 -25.84
C PHE A 34 -5.48 3.27 -26.98
N LYS A 35 -6.69 3.72 -26.67
CA LYS A 35 -7.65 4.22 -27.68
C LYS A 35 -7.16 5.53 -28.31
N VAL A 36 -6.65 6.46 -27.51
CA VAL A 36 -6.14 7.76 -28.01
C VAL A 36 -4.95 7.59 -28.94
N ILE A 37 -4.03 6.68 -28.61
CA ILE A 37 -2.82 6.43 -29.41
C ILE A 37 -3.02 5.40 -30.55
N GLY A 38 -4.25 4.88 -30.75
CA GLY A 38 -4.56 3.90 -31.80
C GLY A 38 -4.04 2.47 -31.57
N VAL A 39 -3.38 2.20 -30.44
CA VAL A 39 -2.87 0.86 -30.10
C VAL A 39 -4.02 -0.11 -29.78
N TYR A 40 -5.11 0.39 -29.21
CA TYR A 40 -6.26 -0.44 -28.83
C TYR A 40 -6.86 -1.18 -30.04
N SER A 41 -7.01 -0.53 -31.19
CA SER A 41 -7.53 -1.18 -32.41
C SER A 41 -6.61 -2.29 -32.91
N GLY A 42 -5.29 -2.07 -32.90
CA GLY A 42 -4.32 -3.10 -33.30
C GLY A 42 -4.34 -4.31 -32.37
N MET A 43 -4.46 -4.11 -31.06
CA MET A 43 -4.59 -5.21 -30.10
C MET A 43 -5.91 -5.98 -30.28
N ARG A 44 -6.97 -5.30 -30.70
CA ARG A 44 -8.29 -5.89 -30.93
C ARG A 44 -8.38 -6.80 -32.15
N GLU A 45 -7.38 -6.80 -33.04
CA GLU A 45 -7.25 -7.76 -34.13
C GLU A 45 -6.90 -9.17 -33.63
N PHE A 46 -6.24 -9.27 -32.47
CA PHE A 46 -5.76 -10.54 -31.90
C PHE A 46 -6.53 -10.96 -30.64
N LEU A 47 -7.09 -10.00 -29.90
CA LEU A 47 -7.77 -10.24 -28.63
C LEU A 47 -9.18 -9.64 -28.63
N SER A 48 -10.12 -10.30 -27.97
CA SER A 48 -11.44 -9.73 -27.67
C SER A 48 -11.36 -8.60 -26.62
N ASP A 49 -12.44 -7.85 -26.45
CA ASP A 49 -12.49 -6.75 -25.46
C ASP A 49 -12.22 -7.27 -24.03
N ILE A 50 -12.84 -8.41 -23.73
CA ILE A 50 -12.83 -9.02 -22.42
C ILE A 50 -11.44 -9.58 -22.13
N GLU A 51 -10.84 -10.28 -23.10
CA GLU A 51 -9.48 -10.80 -22.96
C GLU A 51 -8.48 -9.67 -22.73
N LEU A 52 -8.53 -8.61 -23.54
CA LEU A 52 -7.62 -7.46 -23.40
C LEU A 52 -7.75 -6.80 -22.01
N LYS A 53 -8.98 -6.59 -21.54
CA LYS A 53 -9.24 -6.07 -20.20
C LYS A 53 -8.69 -7.00 -19.12
N LEU A 54 -8.94 -8.30 -19.23
CA LEU A 54 -8.49 -9.29 -18.26
C LEU A 54 -6.95 -9.35 -18.20
N PHE A 55 -6.27 -9.37 -19.34
CA PHE A 55 -4.81 -9.35 -19.40
C PHE A 55 -4.23 -8.11 -18.72
N LEU A 56 -4.75 -6.92 -19.05
CA LEU A 56 -4.31 -5.67 -18.41
C LEU A 56 -4.58 -5.68 -16.91
N LEU A 57 -5.75 -6.15 -16.49
CA LEU A 57 -6.11 -6.25 -15.08
C LEU A 57 -5.13 -7.14 -14.31
N ILE A 58 -4.80 -8.31 -14.85
CA ILE A 58 -3.87 -9.26 -14.20
C ILE A 58 -2.47 -8.64 -14.07
N ILE A 59 -1.94 -8.05 -15.15
CA ILE A 59 -0.60 -7.43 -15.13
C ILE A 59 -0.57 -6.28 -14.12
N LEU A 60 -1.57 -5.39 -14.15
CA LEU A 60 -1.64 -4.25 -13.24
C LEU A 60 -1.86 -4.71 -11.79
N ALA A 61 -2.69 -5.72 -11.55
CA ALA A 61 -2.91 -6.30 -10.23
C ALA A 61 -1.61 -6.89 -9.66
N LEU A 62 -0.80 -7.56 -10.48
CA LEU A 62 0.52 -8.05 -10.07
C LEU A 62 1.46 -6.91 -9.70
N ILE A 63 1.52 -5.84 -10.50
CA ILE A 63 2.35 -4.67 -10.20
C ILE A 63 1.94 -4.04 -8.86
N TYR A 64 0.64 -3.79 -8.66
CA TYR A 64 0.16 -3.23 -7.38
C TYR A 64 0.38 -4.18 -6.21
N PHE A 65 0.20 -5.49 -6.41
CA PHE A 65 0.47 -6.49 -5.40
C PHE A 65 1.93 -6.45 -4.93
N MET A 66 2.88 -6.32 -5.86
CA MET A 66 4.30 -6.18 -5.52
C MET A 66 4.56 -4.89 -4.76
N VAL A 67 3.98 -3.76 -5.17
CA VAL A 67 4.12 -2.47 -4.47
C VAL A 67 3.58 -2.54 -3.04
N PHE A 68 2.36 -3.03 -2.84
CA PHE A 68 1.77 -3.15 -1.52
C PHE A 68 2.49 -4.17 -0.64
N SER A 69 2.96 -5.28 -1.21
CA SER A 69 3.76 -6.27 -0.48
C SER A 69 5.11 -5.69 -0.03
N ALA A 70 5.77 -4.91 -0.89
CA ALA A 70 7.00 -4.21 -0.54
C ALA A 70 6.77 -3.16 0.56
N LEU A 71 5.72 -2.35 0.44
CA LEU A 71 5.34 -1.38 1.48
C LEU A 71 5.07 -2.07 2.83
N LYS A 72 4.37 -3.21 2.81
CA LYS A 72 4.08 -4.00 4.01
C LYS A 72 5.36 -4.53 4.66
N LEU A 73 6.30 -5.07 3.87
CA LEU A 73 7.59 -5.54 4.37
C LEU A 73 8.43 -4.40 4.98
N ILE A 74 8.50 -3.26 4.29
CA ILE A 74 9.19 -2.06 4.78
C ILE A 74 8.56 -1.57 6.08
N ALA A 75 7.22 -1.53 6.15
CA ALA A 75 6.49 -1.11 7.34
C ALA A 75 6.75 -2.02 8.54
N GLU A 76 6.69 -3.34 8.34
CA GLU A 76 7.01 -4.34 9.38
C GLU A 76 8.45 -4.17 9.87
N THR A 77 9.41 -4.00 8.94
CA THR A 77 10.82 -3.81 9.28
C THR A 77 11.05 -2.54 10.11
N ILE A 78 10.48 -1.41 9.68
CA ILE A 78 10.59 -0.13 10.42
C ILE A 78 9.97 -0.27 11.81
N HIS A 79 8.78 -0.87 11.90
CA HIS A 79 8.08 -1.05 13.17
C HIS A 79 8.84 -1.99 14.12
N GLU A 80 9.39 -3.11 13.63
CA GLU A 80 10.21 -4.03 14.41
C GLU A 80 11.48 -3.38 14.94
N ILE A 81 12.16 -2.56 14.12
CA ILE A 81 13.32 -1.77 14.55
C ILE A 81 12.91 -0.75 15.63
N GLY A 82 11.78 -0.06 15.44
CA GLY A 82 11.25 0.85 16.46
C GLY A 82 10.98 0.12 17.78
N MET A 83 10.34 -1.05 17.71
CA MET A 83 10.08 -1.89 18.88
C MET A 83 11.37 -2.36 19.55
N LEU A 84 12.42 -2.71 18.79
CA LEU A 84 13.73 -3.08 19.34
C LEU A 84 14.35 -1.96 20.18
N PHE A 85 14.21 -0.70 19.75
CA PHE A 85 14.80 0.44 20.46
C PHE A 85 13.98 0.89 21.68
N PHE A 86 12.64 0.78 21.63
CA PHE A 86 11.77 1.43 22.61
C PHE A 86 10.94 0.47 23.49
N SER A 87 10.83 -0.82 23.11
CA SER A 87 10.08 -1.81 23.88
C SER A 87 10.91 -2.40 25.01
N LYS A 88 10.25 -2.72 26.13
CA LYS A 88 10.82 -3.51 27.23
C LYS A 88 10.55 -5.02 27.08
N ASP A 89 9.78 -5.41 26.06
CA ASP A 89 9.40 -6.79 25.79
C ASP A 89 10.41 -7.45 24.83
N TYR A 90 11.31 -8.27 25.39
CA TYR A 90 12.30 -9.07 24.65
C TYR A 90 11.72 -10.41 24.15
N GLU A 91 10.51 -10.81 24.58
CA GLU A 91 9.93 -12.13 24.26
C GLU A 91 8.97 -12.10 23.06
N GLY A 92 8.74 -10.94 22.43
CA GLY A 92 7.93 -10.81 21.21
C GLY A 92 6.43 -11.11 21.41
N LYS A 93 5.96 -11.27 22.66
CA LYS A 93 4.55 -11.56 22.98
C LYS A 93 3.62 -10.40 22.60
N THR A 94 4.15 -9.17 22.58
CA THR A 94 3.40 -7.98 22.19
C THR A 94 3.06 -7.95 20.68
N MET A 95 3.89 -8.52 19.80
CA MET A 95 3.62 -8.60 18.35
C MET A 95 2.41 -9.48 18.01
N ALA A 96 2.12 -10.50 18.83
CA ALA A 96 0.94 -11.34 18.66
C ALA A 96 -0.37 -10.59 18.98
N GLN A 97 -0.32 -9.59 19.87
CA GLN A 97 -1.49 -8.81 20.28
C GLN A 97 -1.89 -7.74 19.25
N ALA A 98 -0.93 -7.27 18.44
CA ALA A 98 -1.17 -6.29 17.39
C ALA A 98 -1.85 -6.88 16.14
N ARG A 99 -1.88 -8.21 15.97
CA ARG A 99 -2.49 -8.89 14.79
C ARG A 99 -3.97 -8.59 14.58
N GLY A 100 -4.69 -8.17 15.63
CA GLY A 100 -6.08 -7.71 15.49
C GLY A 100 -6.23 -6.49 14.59
N GLY A 101 -5.17 -5.67 14.43
CA GLY A 101 -5.17 -4.49 13.58
C GLY A 101 -5.34 -4.79 12.09
N PHE A 102 -5.05 -6.02 11.63
CA PHE A 102 -5.25 -6.40 10.23
C PHE A 102 -6.72 -6.32 9.78
N VAL A 103 -7.67 -6.37 10.72
CA VAL A 103 -9.10 -6.18 10.40
C VAL A 103 -9.38 -4.76 9.91
N ILE A 104 -8.68 -3.75 10.43
CA ILE A 104 -8.81 -2.35 9.99
C ILE A 104 -8.43 -2.25 8.52
N PHE A 105 -7.28 -2.84 8.17
CA PHE A 105 -6.81 -2.90 6.79
C PHE A 105 -7.80 -3.65 5.89
N PHE A 106 -8.30 -4.79 6.32
CA PHE A 106 -9.27 -5.58 5.56
C PHE A 106 -10.56 -4.81 5.26
N ILE A 107 -11.12 -4.10 6.25
CA ILE A 107 -12.30 -3.26 6.06
C ILE A 107 -12.01 -2.12 5.08
N GLY A 108 -10.86 -1.45 5.24
CA GLY A 108 -10.41 -0.41 4.29
C GLY A 108 -10.27 -0.94 2.87
N ALA A 109 -9.77 -2.16 2.71
CA ALA A 109 -9.63 -2.81 1.41
C ALA A 109 -11.00 -3.11 0.77
N ILE A 110 -11.99 -3.56 1.55
CA ILE A 110 -13.37 -3.74 1.06
C ILE A 110 -13.96 -2.39 0.61
N ILE A 111 -13.80 -1.33 1.41
CA ILE A 111 -14.30 0.01 1.06
C ILE A 111 -13.63 0.51 -0.23
N SER A 112 -12.36 0.19 -0.45
CA SER A 112 -11.63 0.58 -1.66
C SER A 112 -12.24 0.00 -2.94
N LEU A 113 -12.92 -1.15 -2.87
CA LEU A 113 -13.58 -1.76 -4.03
C LEU A 113 -14.73 -0.91 -4.58
N VAL A 114 -15.32 -0.04 -3.77
CA VAL A 114 -16.35 0.91 -4.23
C VAL A 114 -15.70 2.17 -4.82
N GLY A 115 -14.47 2.47 -4.42
CA GLY A 115 -13.75 3.68 -4.78
C GLY A 115 -13.00 3.66 -6.11
N PHE A 116 -13.09 2.58 -6.90
CA PHE A 116 -12.28 2.38 -8.11
C PHE A 116 -12.49 3.43 -9.22
N GLN A 117 -13.48 4.31 -9.09
CA GLN A 117 -13.76 5.36 -10.07
C GLN A 117 -12.80 6.56 -9.96
N SER A 118 -12.17 6.76 -8.80
CA SER A 118 -11.30 7.91 -8.54
C SER A 118 -10.03 7.52 -7.80
N ILE A 119 -8.87 7.85 -8.37
CA ILE A 119 -7.57 7.64 -7.72
C ILE A 119 -7.47 8.43 -6.41
N GLN A 120 -8.06 9.62 -6.34
CA GLN A 120 -8.06 10.44 -5.14
C GLN A 120 -8.80 9.71 -4.00
N LEU A 121 -9.95 9.11 -4.32
CA LEU A 121 -10.74 8.36 -3.34
C LEU A 121 -9.99 7.10 -2.87
N LEU A 122 -9.36 6.35 -3.79
CA LEU A 122 -8.53 5.19 -3.44
C LEU A 122 -7.36 5.55 -2.52
N LEU A 123 -6.66 6.65 -2.84
CA LEU A 123 -5.55 7.14 -2.01
C LEU A 123 -6.03 7.60 -0.63
N ILE A 124 -7.15 8.32 -0.55
CA ILE A 124 -7.74 8.75 0.72
C ILE A 124 -8.11 7.53 1.58
N ILE A 125 -8.78 6.53 1.00
CA ILE A 125 -9.16 5.30 1.73
C ILE A 125 -7.90 4.60 2.25
N PHE A 126 -6.88 4.42 1.42
CA PHE A 126 -5.63 3.77 1.81
C PHE A 126 -4.90 4.53 2.93
N LEU A 127 -4.76 5.85 2.80
CA LEU A 127 -4.09 6.70 3.80
C LEU A 127 -4.86 6.75 5.12
N LEU A 128 -6.19 6.92 5.08
CA LEU A 128 -7.02 6.91 6.28
C LEU A 128 -6.96 5.57 6.99
N THR A 129 -7.03 4.47 6.25
CA THR A 129 -6.92 3.10 6.80
C THR A 129 -5.56 2.91 7.48
N THR A 130 -4.47 3.35 6.84
CA THR A 130 -3.11 3.29 7.39
C THR A 130 -2.98 4.13 8.65
N PHE A 131 -3.55 5.33 8.67
CA PHE A 131 -3.55 6.21 9.84
C PHE A 131 -4.33 5.62 11.02
N ILE A 132 -5.55 5.10 10.77
CA ILE A 132 -6.37 4.44 11.80
C ILE A 132 -5.64 3.21 12.36
N TYR A 133 -5.00 2.42 11.48
CA TYR A 133 -4.19 1.28 11.90
C TYR A 133 -3.02 1.73 12.79
N PHE A 134 -2.28 2.76 12.39
CA PHE A 134 -1.17 3.30 13.18
C PHE A 134 -1.63 3.74 14.57
N VAL A 135 -2.72 4.51 14.67
CA VAL A 135 -3.32 4.93 15.95
C VAL A 135 -3.71 3.72 16.81
N TYR A 136 -4.35 2.70 16.19
CA TYR A 136 -4.71 1.47 16.89
C TYR A 136 -3.49 0.73 17.45
N VAL A 137 -2.41 0.60 16.67
CA VAL A 137 -1.17 -0.06 17.08
C VAL A 137 -0.54 0.70 18.25
N VAL A 138 -0.38 2.01 18.14
CA VAL A 138 0.19 2.84 19.21
C VAL A 138 -0.62 2.72 20.50
N TYR A 139 -1.95 2.78 20.43
CA TYR A 139 -2.82 2.61 21.59
C TYR A 139 -2.72 1.20 22.20
N LYS A 140 -2.59 0.17 21.37
CA LYS A 140 -2.50 -1.21 21.86
C LYS A 140 -1.15 -1.49 22.53
N LEU A 141 -0.08 -0.90 22.02
CA LEU A 141 1.29 -1.05 22.52
C LEU A 141 1.62 -0.14 23.70
N SER A 142 0.86 0.95 23.92
CA SER A 142 1.12 1.86 25.05
C SER A 142 0.99 1.18 26.41
N GLY A 143 0.23 0.08 26.51
CA GLY A 143 0.10 -0.71 27.75
C GLY A 143 1.33 -1.55 28.10
N SER A 144 2.19 -1.87 27.13
CA SER A 144 3.40 -2.70 27.33
C SER A 144 4.70 -1.88 27.35
N MET A 145 4.62 -0.56 27.22
CA MET A 145 5.76 0.35 27.14
C MET A 145 5.62 1.49 28.15
N SER A 146 6.74 2.08 28.56
CA SER A 146 6.68 3.34 29.31
C SER A 146 6.26 4.49 28.38
N LEU A 147 5.68 5.56 28.93
CA LEU A 147 5.25 6.73 28.17
C LEU A 147 6.34 7.33 27.27
N ILE A 148 7.59 7.37 27.75
CA ILE A 148 8.77 7.82 26.98
C ILE A 148 9.06 6.87 25.81
N GLY A 149 8.91 5.56 26.00
CA GLY A 149 9.10 4.54 24.96
C GLY A 149 8.03 4.64 23.86
N THR A 150 6.77 4.83 24.22
CA THR A 150 5.70 5.04 23.23
C THR A 150 5.90 6.32 22.44
N LEU A 151 6.27 7.43 23.10
CA LEU A 151 6.60 8.68 22.41
C LEU A 151 7.80 8.49 21.46
N GLY A 152 8.83 7.79 21.91
CA GLY A 152 10.01 7.46 21.11
C GLY A 152 9.67 6.66 19.86
N LEU A 153 8.83 5.61 19.99
CA LEU A 153 8.36 4.80 18.87
C LEU A 153 7.60 5.65 17.83
N VAL A 154 6.65 6.48 18.29
CA VAL A 154 5.87 7.36 17.41
C VAL A 154 6.78 8.33 16.65
N MET A 155 7.71 8.99 17.36
CA MET A 155 8.64 9.93 16.73
C MET A 155 9.56 9.23 15.74
N PHE A 156 10.06 8.05 16.08
CA PHE A 156 10.90 7.25 15.19
C PHE A 156 10.17 6.88 13.90
N GLU A 157 8.95 6.35 14.00
CA GLU A 157 8.16 5.99 12.82
C GLU A 157 7.87 7.22 11.94
N ILE A 158 7.48 8.34 12.53
CA ILE A 158 7.23 9.59 11.78
C ILE A 158 8.48 10.07 11.04
N ILE A 159 9.64 10.07 11.70
CA ILE A 159 10.90 10.54 11.10
C ILE A 159 11.32 9.62 9.95
N ILE A 160 11.31 8.30 10.15
CA ILE A 160 11.73 7.35 9.14
C ILE A 160 10.80 7.39 7.92
N TRP A 161 9.48 7.41 8.13
CA TRP A 161 8.52 7.52 7.03
C TRP A 161 8.61 8.86 6.29
N SER A 162 8.86 9.96 7.01
CA SER A 162 9.07 11.27 6.39
C SER A 162 10.32 11.27 5.51
N LEU A 163 11.42 10.67 5.97
CA LEU A 163 12.66 10.56 5.21
C LEU A 163 12.50 9.64 4.00
N PHE A 164 11.81 8.50 4.16
CA PHE A 164 11.50 7.58 3.06
C PHE A 164 10.66 8.29 1.98
N MET A 165 9.59 8.98 2.37
CA MET A 165 8.74 9.72 1.44
C MET A 165 9.49 10.86 0.74
N ALA A 166 10.32 11.61 1.47
CA ALA A 166 11.14 12.67 0.89
C ALA A 166 12.10 12.12 -0.18
N LEU A 167 12.71 10.96 0.07
CA LEU A 167 13.61 10.30 -0.89
C LEU A 167 12.85 9.84 -2.14
N VAL A 168 11.67 9.23 -1.99
CA VAL A 168 10.84 8.82 -3.12
C VAL A 168 10.41 10.03 -3.96
N ILE A 169 9.93 11.10 -3.32
CA ILE A 169 9.52 12.34 -4.01
C ILE A 169 10.71 12.95 -4.76
N TYR A 170 11.89 13.01 -4.13
CA TYR A 170 13.10 13.51 -4.75
C TYR A 170 13.47 12.72 -6.02
N ILE A 171 13.42 11.38 -5.96
CA ILE A 171 13.68 10.53 -7.13
C ILE A 171 12.66 10.80 -8.24
N ILE A 172 11.37 10.90 -7.91
CA ILE A 172 10.31 11.17 -8.90
C ILE A 172 10.55 12.52 -9.61
N ILE A 173 10.85 13.58 -8.85
CA ILE A 173 11.15 14.91 -9.41
C ILE A 173 12.39 14.84 -10.30
N LYS A 174 13.44 14.12 -9.87
CA LYS A 174 14.67 13.99 -10.64
C LYS A 174 14.46 13.22 -11.95
N LEU A 175 13.67 12.14 -11.92
CA LEU A 175 13.30 11.37 -13.12
C LEU A 175 12.45 12.20 -14.06
N TYR A 176 11.47 12.93 -13.55
CA TYR A 176 10.62 13.82 -14.34
C TYR A 176 11.45 14.89 -15.06
N ASN A 177 12.34 15.58 -14.33
CA ASN A 177 13.23 16.58 -14.90
C ASN A 177 14.21 15.97 -15.93
N GLY A 178 14.72 14.76 -15.66
CA GLY A 178 15.57 14.04 -16.60
C GLY A 178 14.86 13.69 -17.90
N ILE A 179 13.60 13.25 -17.83
CA ILE A 179 12.77 12.98 -19.01
C ILE A 179 12.53 14.26 -19.79
N ILE A 180 12.14 15.36 -19.13
CA ILE A 180 11.91 16.65 -19.81
C ILE A 180 13.17 17.14 -20.51
N ALA A 181 14.32 17.08 -19.84
CA ALA A 181 15.59 17.49 -20.43
C ALA A 181 16.02 16.62 -21.63
N SER A 182 15.50 15.39 -21.75
CA SER A 182 15.79 14.49 -22.86
C SER A 182 14.87 14.67 -24.07
N LEU A 183 13.77 15.43 -23.95
CA LEU A 183 12.84 15.66 -25.06
C LEU A 183 13.43 16.71 -26.02
N PRO A 184 13.57 16.40 -27.33
CA PRO A 184 14.28 17.23 -28.31
C PRO A 184 13.50 18.48 -28.77
N PHE A 185 12.48 18.91 -28.02
CA PHE A 185 11.60 20.03 -28.39
C PHE A 185 11.74 21.24 -27.45
N LEU A 186 12.75 21.23 -26.56
CA LEU A 186 13.19 22.34 -25.72
C LEU A 186 14.62 22.75 -26.12
#